data_AF-A0A1J3IF72-F1
#
_entry.id   AF-A0A1J3IF72-F1
#
_cell.length_a   1.000
_cell.length_b   1.000
_cell.length_c   1.000
_cell.angle_alpha   90.00
_cell.angle_beta   90.00
_cell.angle_gamma   90.00
#
_symmetry.space_group_name_H-M   'P 1'
#
loop_
_entity.id
_entity.type
_entity.pdbx_description
1 polymer ?
#
loop_
_entity_poly.entity_id
_entity_poly.type
_entity_poly.pdbx_seq_one_letter_code
_entity_poly.pdbx_strand_id
1 'polypeptide(L)'
;ALALSAQEFAWSRFLQHKLLSSVHEDSSESSKILERSNYKQDGEEEGGEIKKRLKELQKLLPGGEEMNMDEMLSEIGSYIVCLELQMIVLKSLVQDN
;
A
#
# COMPACT_ATOMS: atom_id res chain seq x y z
N ALA A 1 13.07 -6.52 -17.82
CA ALA A 1 11.66 -6.50 -18.26
C ALA A 1 10.72 -6.33 -17.07
N LEU A 2 10.66 -7.27 -16.11
CA LEU A 2 9.74 -7.24 -14.96
C LEU A 2 9.70 -5.94 -14.16
N ALA A 3 10.87 -5.41 -13.77
CA ALA A 3 10.94 -4.15 -13.01
C ALA A 3 10.47 -2.94 -13.83
N LEU A 4 10.64 -2.95 -15.15
CA LEU A 4 10.18 -1.88 -16.04
C LEU A 4 8.66 -1.96 -16.23
N SER A 5 8.09 -3.17 -16.32
CA SER A 5 6.64 -3.37 -16.34
C SER A 5 5.96 -2.88 -15.07
N ALA A 6 6.66 -2.94 -13.93
CA ALA A 6 6.12 -2.46 -12.66
C ALA A 6 6.07 -0.93 -12.54
N GLN A 7 6.89 -0.21 -13.31
CA GLN A 7 7.01 1.26 -13.26
C GLN A 7 5.76 1.98 -13.80
N GLU A 8 4.94 1.29 -14.60
CA GLU A 8 3.71 1.86 -15.18
C GLU A 8 2.54 1.81 -14.20
N PHE A 9 2.63 0.98 -13.15
CA PHE A 9 1.57 0.86 -12.15
C PHE A 9 1.56 2.07 -11.22
N ALA A 10 0.37 2.50 -10.82
CA ALA A 10 0.22 3.65 -9.96
C ALA A 10 0.90 3.40 -8.60
N TRP A 11 0.84 2.17 -8.08
CA TRP A 11 1.51 1.81 -6.82
C TRP A 11 3.01 2.05 -6.83
N SER A 12 3.70 1.88 -7.96
CA SER A 12 5.12 2.20 -8.05
C SER A 12 5.39 3.70 -7.90
N ARG A 13 4.51 4.55 -8.46
CA ARG A 13 4.62 6.02 -8.39
C ARG A 13 4.32 6.53 -6.98
N PHE A 14 3.29 5.99 -6.33
CA PHE A 14 2.99 6.33 -4.94
C PHE A 14 4.11 5.89 -3.99
N LEU A 15 4.69 4.71 -4.21
CA LEU A 15 5.86 4.26 -3.47
C LEU A 15 7.04 5.21 -3.68
N GLN A 16 7.33 5.59 -4.93
CA GLN A 16 8.39 6.56 -5.23
C GLN A 16 8.14 7.89 -4.52
N HIS A 17 6.92 8.40 -4.54
CA HIS A 17 6.55 9.62 -3.83
C HIS A 17 6.80 9.49 -2.32
N LYS A 18 6.38 8.38 -1.70
CA LYS A 18 6.62 8.10 -0.28
C LYS A 18 8.12 8.07 0.06
N LEU A 19 8.93 7.43 -0.78
CA LEU A 19 10.38 7.35 -0.61
C LEU A 19 11.06 8.72 -0.76
N LEU A 20 10.64 9.53 -1.71
CA LEU A 20 11.19 10.87 -1.93
C LEU A 20 10.75 11.87 -0.85
N SER A 21 9.51 11.75 -0.36
CA SER A 21 8.98 12.58 0.73
C SER A 21 9.63 12.25 2.07
N SER A 22 9.99 10.98 2.31
CA SER A 22 10.65 10.55 3.55
C SER A 22 12.03 11.17 3.76
N VAL A 23 12.68 11.71 2.72
CA VAL A 23 14.04 12.30 2.82
C VAL A 23 14.01 13.73 3.37
N HIS A 24 12.83 14.35 3.48
CA HIS A 24 12.70 15.78 3.83
C HIS A 24 12.14 16.07 5.23
N GLU A 25 11.89 15.04 6.04
CA GLU A 25 11.36 15.16 7.41
C GLU A 25 12.48 15.11 8.46
N ASP A 26 13.50 15.94 8.28
CA ASP A 26 14.30 16.43 9.41
C ASP A 26 13.87 17.87 9.68
N SER A 27 13.22 18.07 10.83
CA SER A 27 12.83 19.36 11.42
C SER A 27 11.58 20.04 10.85
N SER A 28 10.40 19.66 11.36
CA SER A 28 9.52 20.61 12.06
C SER A 28 8.37 19.86 12.74
N GLU A 29 8.30 19.93 14.07
CA GLU A 29 7.05 19.67 14.77
C GLU A 29 5.96 20.63 14.23
N SER A 30 4.92 20.10 13.61
CA SER A 30 3.66 20.85 13.48
C SER A 30 2.46 19.94 13.59
N SER A 31 1.93 19.94 14.81
CA SER A 31 0.65 19.42 15.25
C SER A 31 -0.46 19.67 14.23
N LYS A 32 -1.08 18.59 13.73
CA LYS A 32 -2.50 18.62 13.35
C LYS A 32 -3.20 17.43 13.98
N ILE A 33 -3.72 17.71 15.17
CA ILE A 33 -4.79 16.98 15.83
C ILE A 33 -5.88 16.70 14.79
N LEU A 34 -6.01 15.44 14.38
CA LEU A 34 -7.21 14.96 13.72
C LEU A 34 -8.03 14.19 14.76
N GLU A 35 -8.71 14.93 15.63
CA GLU A 35 -9.84 14.39 16.37
C GLU A 35 -10.93 14.05 15.37
N ARG A 36 -10.96 12.79 14.92
CA ARG A 36 -12.12 12.21 14.26
C ARG A 36 -12.86 11.35 15.26
N SER A 37 -13.60 12.06 16.10
CA SER A 37 -14.79 11.65 16.85
C SER A 37 -15.18 10.18 16.70
N ASN A 38 -14.95 9.44 17.78
CA ASN A 38 -15.35 8.08 18.03
C ASN A 38 -16.88 8.03 18.25
N TYR A 39 -17.68 8.05 17.19
CA TYR A 39 -19.10 7.74 17.30
C TYR A 39 -19.27 6.22 17.24
N LYS A 40 -19.38 5.62 18.43
CA LYS A 40 -19.87 4.26 18.60
C LYS A 40 -21.35 4.26 18.20
N GLN A 41 -21.64 3.84 16.97
CA GLN A 41 -23.01 3.50 16.56
C GLN A 41 -23.13 1.98 16.54
N ASP A 42 -23.86 1.49 17.52
CA ASP A 42 -24.09 0.11 17.94
C ASP A 42 -25.01 -0.64 16.95
N GLY A 43 -24.66 -0.63 15.66
CA GLY A 43 -25.49 -1.24 14.60
C GLY A 43 -24.80 -1.48 13.24
N GLU A 44 -23.47 -1.36 13.15
CA GLU A 44 -22.71 -1.46 11.89
C GLU A 44 -21.55 -2.49 11.96
N GLU A 45 -21.80 -3.68 12.51
CA GLU A 45 -20.71 -4.66 12.77
C GLU A 45 -20.00 -5.10 11.48
N GLU A 46 -20.72 -5.30 10.37
CA GLU A 46 -20.15 -5.77 9.10
C GLU A 46 -19.39 -4.67 8.34
N GLY A 47 -19.96 -3.45 8.27
CA GLY A 47 -19.33 -2.30 7.60
C GLY A 47 -18.04 -1.84 8.28
N GLY A 48 -17.99 -1.93 9.61
CA GLY A 48 -16.79 -1.66 10.40
C GLY A 48 -15.66 -2.66 10.11
N GLU A 49 -15.99 -3.95 10.02
CA GLU A 49 -15.00 -5.00 9.74
C GLU A 49 -14.42 -4.86 8.31
N ILE A 50 -15.28 -4.65 7.30
CA ILE A 50 -14.83 -4.46 5.91
C ILE A 50 -13.88 -3.27 5.82
N LYS A 51 -14.23 -2.14 6.44
CA LYS A 51 -13.38 -0.95 6.46
C LYS A 51 -12.03 -1.19 7.14
N LYS A 52 -12.01 -1.99 8.21
CA LYS A 52 -10.76 -2.38 8.87
C LYS A 52 -9.88 -3.22 7.94
N ARG A 53 -10.46 -4.22 7.27
CA ARG A 53 -9.75 -5.06 6.29
C ARG A 53 -9.21 -4.26 5.10
N LEU A 54 -9.97 -3.29 4.60
CA LEU A 54 -9.52 -2.40 3.53
C LEU A 54 -8.31 -1.55 3.96
N LYS A 55 -8.30 -1.05 5.21
CA LYS A 55 -7.14 -0.35 5.76
C LYS A 55 -5.93 -1.25 5.94
N GLU A 56 -6.14 -2.52 6.31
CA GLU A 56 -5.04 -3.49 6.39
C GLU A 56 -4.47 -3.80 5.01
N LEU A 57 -5.34 -3.99 4.00
CA LEU A 57 -4.92 -4.18 2.61
C LEU A 57 -4.11 -3.00 2.08
N GLN A 58 -4.53 -1.78 2.40
CA GLN A 58 -3.83 -0.55 2.01
C GLN A 58 -2.38 -0.51 2.48
N LYS A 59 -2.11 -1.01 3.70
CA LYS A 59 -0.77 -1.07 4.28
C LYS A 59 0.13 -2.13 3.66
N LEU A 60 -0.46 -3.14 3.00
CA LEU A 60 0.30 -4.18 2.32
C LEU A 60 0.79 -3.74 0.94
N LEU A 61 0.10 -2.78 0.31
CA LEU A 61 0.47 -2.24 -0.99
C LEU A 61 1.57 -1.18 -0.83
N PRO A 62 2.71 -1.28 -1.53
CA PRO A 62 3.76 -0.28 -1.44
C PRO A 62 3.25 1.08 -1.91
N GLY A 63 3.40 2.10 -1.06
CA GLY A 63 2.84 3.43 -1.31
C GLY A 63 1.31 3.50 -1.18
N GLY A 64 0.66 2.43 -0.72
CA GLY A 64 -0.79 2.36 -0.62
C GLY A 64 -1.40 3.37 0.34
N GLU A 65 -0.66 3.83 1.36
CA GLU A 65 -1.16 4.85 2.30
C GLU A 65 -1.44 6.21 1.64
N GLU A 66 -0.82 6.47 0.49
CA GLU A 66 -1.02 7.69 -0.32
C GLU A 66 -2.18 7.54 -1.32
N MET A 67 -2.79 6.36 -1.43
CA MET A 67 -3.87 6.06 -2.38
C MET A 67 -5.25 6.20 -1.76
N ASN A 68 -6.24 6.49 -2.61
CA ASN A 68 -7.63 6.26 -2.25
C ASN A 68 -8.03 4.77 -2.40
N MET A 69 -9.22 4.40 -1.94
CA MET A 69 -9.69 3.00 -1.97
C MET A 69 -9.82 2.45 -3.39
N ASP A 70 -10.29 3.25 -4.35
CA ASP A 70 -10.49 2.78 -5.73
C ASP A 70 -9.15 2.51 -6.41
N GLU A 71 -8.18 3.43 -6.24
CA GLU A 71 -6.80 3.25 -6.72
C GLU A 71 -6.15 2.02 -6.08
N MET A 72 -6.28 1.84 -4.76
CA MET A 72 -5.73 0.68 -4.08
C MET A 72 -6.31 -0.64 -4.65
N LEU A 73 -7.64 -0.69 -4.85
CA LEU A 73 -8.31 -1.89 -5.35
C LEU A 73 -7.99 -2.16 -6.82
N SER A 74 -7.78 -1.13 -7.65
CA SER A 74 -7.37 -1.33 -9.04
C SER A 74 -5.92 -1.81 -9.16
N GLU A 75 -5.05 -1.42 -8.24
CA GLU A 75 -3.61 -1.68 -8.31
C GLU A 75 -3.17 -2.97 -7.61
N ILE A 76 -3.96 -3.48 -6.66
CA ILE A 76 -3.58 -4.66 -5.84
C ILE A 76 -3.30 -5.91 -6.69
N GLY A 77 -4.06 -6.11 -7.77
CA GLY A 77 -3.88 -7.24 -8.67
C GLY A 77 -2.50 -7.24 -9.34
N SER A 78 -2.09 -6.08 -9.82
CA SER A 78 -0.77 -5.88 -10.43
C SER A 78 0.37 -6.13 -9.43
N TYR A 79 0.17 -5.73 -8.17
CA TYR A 79 1.16 -5.98 -7.12
C TYR A 79 1.28 -7.48 -6.78
N ILE A 80 0.15 -8.20 -6.70
CA ILE A 80 0.15 -9.67 -6.50
C ILE A 80 0.95 -10.38 -7.60
N VAL A 81 0.70 -10.04 -8.86
CA VAL A 81 1.44 -10.61 -10.01
C VAL A 81 2.94 -10.32 -9.91
N CYS A 82 3.33 -9.12 -9.46
CA CYS A 82 4.73 -8.79 -9.24
C CYS A 82 5.36 -9.68 -8.15
N LEU A 83 4.67 -9.94 -7.05
CA LEU A 83 5.14 -10.82 -5.97
C LEU A 83 5.30 -12.27 -6.44
N GLU A 84 4.36 -12.78 -7.24
CA GLU A 84 4.45 -14.12 -7.82
C GLU A 84 5.69 -14.28 -8.71
N LEU A 85 5.93 -13.30 -9.58
CA LEU A 85 7.10 -13.29 -10.47
C LEU A 85 8.41 -13.18 -9.67
N GLN A 86 8.45 -12.35 -8.62
CA GLN A 86 9.58 -12.28 -7.70
C GLN A 86 9.85 -13.63 -7.02
N MET A 87 8.80 -14.33 -6.56
CA MET A 87 8.94 -15.64 -5.94
C MET A 87 9.49 -16.69 -6.91
N ILE A 88 9.03 -16.70 -8.16
CA ILE A 88 9.52 -17.63 -9.19
C ILE A 88 11.03 -17.44 -9.41
N VAL A 89 11.48 -16.19 -9.56
CA VAL A 89 12.91 -15.87 -9.74
C VAL A 89 13.72 -16.27 -8.52
N LEU A 90 13.25 -15.98 -7.30
CA LEU A 90 13.96 -16.37 -6.09
C LEU A 90 14.07 -17.89 -5.94
N LYS A 91 12.99 -18.63 -6.29
CA LYS A 91 13.01 -20.10 -6.24
C LYS A 91 14.02 -20.69 -7.24
N SER A 92 14.12 -20.15 -8.46
CA SER A 92 15.12 -20.66 -9.41
C SER A 92 16.54 -20.44 -8.89
N LEU A 93 16.83 -19.26 -8.34
CA LEU A 93 18.14 -18.94 -7.77
C LEU A 93 18.52 -19.85 -6.59
N VAL A 94 17.54 -20.32 -5.82
CA VAL A 94 17.78 -21.25 -4.69
C VAL A 94 17.94 -22.69 -5.18
N GLN A 95 17.22 -23.11 -6.22
CA GLN A 95 17.30 -24.48 -6.75
C GLN A 95 18.52 -24.72 -7.66
N ASP A 96 19.11 -23.66 -8.20
CA ASP A 96 20.32 -23.72 -9.02
C ASP A 96 21.63 -23.80 -8.18
N ASN A 97 21.54 -23.87 -6.85
CA ASN A 97 22.64 -24.09 -5.88
C ASN A 97 22.51 -25.46 -5.21
#